data_AF-A0A9C6SW54-F1
#
_entry.id   AF-A0A9C6SW54-F1
#
_cell.length_a   1.000
_cell.length_b   1.000
_cell.length_c   1.000
_cell.angle_alpha   90.00
_cell.angle_beta   90.00
_cell.angle_gamma   90.00
#
_symmetry.space_group_name_H-M   'P 1'
#
loop_
_entity.id
_entity.type
_entity.pdbx_description
1 polymer ?
#
loop_
_entity_poly.entity_id
_entity_poly.type
_entity_poly.pdbx_seq_one_letter_code
_entity_poly.pdbx_strand_id
1 'polypeptide(L)'
;MPLENICHSEQSPQQLVYFLYKDNALTELKTYVLAEYSLLIRRIYENENLKTETNMIRDNYNSISEEALETLKTTMEKADRVIWRCDPDKHVHNVTYDEVTRLLQGYVENEVDLNNDESCSETCSDYQNTTTKGCFNQKFCSQQPQCSGHIYDCQFVDSDLSICQSPDNDTRRYDYIEYEDGQKFGQGENCSRDVNNVESWHRWIFTKCSYCFCLCDEPGPKSDRYFSLRETLSDVMANKVVTGVRFVKKNRIFHLQIQQGQLLPRGAINESSVEWVPIDDFKITDSDVCDGVNYHSLSHQERGIDLDEILCEEEEVVTGLRFRVLNGRLSLITMFRDFDFESGEIFEPQKVNSHWSPYDDRQQLNLDNLDIPTRSTNSSQQMSKSNQYLEFVNSGMEQDAAQTTIPFIDIQDVVSNSPVPLAGIGIYYKSSPGYGGFVAPKIISYDFSPHLGRP
;
A
#
# COMPACT_ATOMS: atom_id res chain seq x y z
N MET A 1 -7.56 -24.04 6.37
CA MET A 1 -6.27 -23.45 6.80
C MET A 1 -6.59 -22.31 7.75
N PRO A 2 -5.83 -22.08 8.83
CA PRO A 2 -5.97 -20.84 9.60
C PRO A 2 -5.76 -19.65 8.63
N LEU A 3 -6.57 -18.59 8.76
CA LEU A 3 -6.51 -17.41 7.88
C LEU A 3 -5.12 -16.74 7.85
N GLU A 4 -4.25 -17.01 8.83
CA GLU A 4 -2.91 -16.44 8.94
C GLU A 4 -1.90 -16.89 7.87
N ASN A 5 -2.18 -17.94 7.08
CA ASN A 5 -1.23 -18.46 6.09
C ASN A 5 -1.53 -18.08 4.62
N ILE A 6 -2.60 -17.34 4.35
CA ILE A 6 -3.06 -17.08 2.97
C ILE A 6 -2.18 -16.06 2.24
N CYS A 7 -1.58 -15.10 2.94
CA CYS A 7 -0.74 -14.07 2.30
C CYS A 7 0.66 -14.57 1.88
N HIS A 8 1.04 -15.81 2.22
CA HIS A 8 2.30 -16.43 1.82
C HIS A 8 2.21 -17.18 0.49
N SER A 9 1.01 -17.58 0.04
CA SER A 9 0.88 -18.53 -1.05
C SER A 9 1.16 -17.96 -2.44
N GLU A 10 1.40 -16.64 -2.59
CA GLU A 10 1.51 -15.95 -3.89
C GLU A 10 0.41 -16.37 -4.89
N GLN A 11 -0.71 -16.88 -4.39
CA GLN A 11 -1.80 -17.44 -5.17
C GLN A 11 -3.05 -17.23 -4.34
N SER A 12 -4.12 -16.81 -4.99
CA SER A 12 -5.41 -16.72 -4.30
C SER A 12 -5.94 -18.13 -4.00
N PRO A 13 -6.70 -18.31 -2.91
CA PRO A 13 -7.38 -19.59 -2.65
C PRO A 13 -8.19 -20.11 -3.85
N GLN A 14 -8.87 -19.23 -4.58
CA GLN A 14 -9.63 -19.61 -5.77
C GLN A 14 -8.70 -20.10 -6.90
N GLN A 15 -7.60 -19.39 -7.15
CA GLN A 15 -6.60 -19.77 -8.15
C GLN A 15 -5.98 -21.15 -7.85
N LEU A 16 -5.63 -21.39 -6.59
CA LEU A 16 -5.08 -22.67 -6.14
C LEU A 16 -6.06 -23.83 -6.41
N VAL A 17 -7.33 -23.64 -6.06
CA VAL A 17 -8.38 -24.64 -6.29
C VAL A 17 -8.60 -24.90 -7.78
N TYR A 18 -8.61 -23.85 -8.61
CA TYR A 18 -8.75 -23.97 -10.06
C TYR A 18 -7.59 -24.77 -10.69
N PHE A 19 -6.35 -24.48 -10.31
CA PHE A 19 -5.18 -25.20 -10.83
C PHE A 19 -5.14 -26.66 -10.37
N LEU A 20 -5.52 -26.93 -9.11
CA LEU A 20 -5.64 -28.30 -8.63
C LEU A 20 -6.66 -29.10 -9.44
N TYR A 21 -7.81 -28.50 -9.75
CA TYR A 21 -8.79 -29.15 -10.62
C TYR A 21 -8.26 -29.40 -12.02
N LYS A 22 -7.59 -28.42 -12.63
CA LYS A 22 -7.02 -28.56 -13.97
C LYS A 22 -6.03 -29.72 -14.05
N ASP A 23 -5.17 -29.88 -13.05
CA ASP A 23 -4.21 -30.98 -12.97
C ASP A 23 -4.90 -32.33 -12.75
N ASN A 24 -5.93 -32.38 -11.91
CA ASN A 24 -6.74 -33.58 -11.68
C ASN A 24 -7.50 -33.99 -12.95
N ALA A 25 -8.21 -33.07 -13.59
CA ALA A 25 -8.98 -33.31 -14.81
C ALA A 25 -8.07 -33.79 -15.96
N LEU A 26 -6.87 -33.23 -16.10
CA LEU A 26 -5.90 -33.69 -17.10
C LEU A 26 -5.40 -35.12 -16.80
N THR A 27 -5.22 -35.45 -15.52
CA THR A 27 -4.78 -36.79 -15.08
C THR A 27 -5.88 -37.83 -15.29
N GLU A 28 -7.12 -37.48 -14.98
CA GLU A 28 -8.30 -38.32 -15.24
C GLU A 28 -8.48 -38.58 -16.73
N LEU A 29 -8.37 -37.54 -17.57
CA LEU A 29 -8.45 -37.68 -19.03
C LEU A 29 -7.37 -38.62 -19.57
N LYS A 30 -6.12 -38.46 -19.12
CA LYS A 30 -5.03 -39.37 -19.51
C LYS A 30 -5.31 -40.81 -19.10
N THR A 31 -5.87 -41.01 -17.90
CA THR A 31 -6.24 -42.33 -17.38
C THR A 31 -7.35 -42.95 -18.21
N TYR A 32 -8.40 -42.19 -18.53
CA TYR A 32 -9.49 -42.60 -19.41
C TYR A 32 -8.98 -43.04 -20.79
N VAL A 33 -8.17 -42.20 -21.44
CA VAL A 33 -7.58 -42.48 -22.76
C VAL A 33 -6.72 -43.74 -22.74
N LEU A 34 -5.87 -43.91 -21.71
CA LEU A 34 -5.03 -45.09 -21.56
C LEU A 34 -5.87 -46.37 -21.39
N ALA A 35 -6.93 -46.29 -20.60
CA ALA A 35 -7.80 -47.43 -20.33
C ALA A 35 -8.60 -47.84 -21.59
N GLU A 36 -9.18 -46.87 -22.32
CA GLU A 36 -9.81 -47.10 -23.63
C GLU A 36 -8.83 -47.71 -24.64
N TYR A 37 -7.61 -47.19 -24.72
CA TYR A 37 -6.58 -47.72 -25.61
C TYR A 37 -6.20 -49.17 -25.27
N SER A 38 -6.13 -49.51 -23.98
CA SER A 38 -5.85 -50.88 -23.53
C SER A 38 -6.95 -51.88 -23.94
N LEU A 39 -8.22 -51.47 -23.84
CA LEU A 39 -9.35 -52.28 -24.29
C LEU A 39 -9.38 -52.43 -25.80
N LEU A 40 -9.02 -51.39 -26.55
CA LEU A 40 -8.91 -51.44 -28.01
C LEU A 40 -7.88 -52.48 -28.45
N ILE A 41 -6.70 -52.51 -27.83
CA ILE A 41 -5.65 -53.49 -28.12
C ILE A 41 -6.16 -54.91 -27.88
N ARG A 42 -6.78 -55.18 -26.73
CA ARG A 42 -7.34 -56.51 -26.41
C ARG A 42 -8.42 -56.93 -27.42
N ARG A 43 -9.29 -56.01 -27.81
CA ARG A 43 -10.31 -56.28 -28.84
C ARG A 43 -9.68 -56.69 -30.18
N ILE A 44 -8.59 -56.03 -30.60
CA ILE A 44 -7.93 -56.31 -31.88
C ILE A 44 -7.11 -57.61 -31.85
N TYR A 45 -6.33 -57.84 -30.79
CA TYR A 45 -5.36 -58.93 -30.73
C TYR A 45 -5.89 -60.21 -30.06
N GLU A 46 -6.83 -60.08 -29.12
CA GLU A 46 -7.42 -61.21 -28.37
C GLU A 46 -8.83 -61.57 -28.87
N ASN A 47 -9.39 -60.77 -29.79
CA ASN A 47 -10.73 -60.95 -30.38
C ASN A 47 -11.86 -61.02 -29.33
N GLU A 48 -11.69 -60.31 -28.21
CA GLU A 48 -12.65 -60.26 -27.10
C GLU A 48 -13.77 -59.21 -27.32
N ASN A 49 -14.99 -59.53 -26.89
CA ASN A 49 -16.11 -58.58 -26.88
C ASN A 49 -16.12 -57.75 -25.59
N LEU A 50 -15.41 -56.61 -25.61
CA LEU A 50 -15.24 -55.73 -24.45
C LEU A 50 -16.20 -54.52 -24.42
N LYS A 51 -17.41 -54.68 -24.97
CA LYS A 51 -18.38 -53.57 -25.09
C LYS A 51 -18.83 -53.06 -23.72
N THR A 52 -19.05 -53.96 -22.77
CA THR A 52 -19.53 -53.61 -21.44
C THR A 52 -18.47 -52.83 -20.67
N GLU A 53 -17.21 -53.28 -20.72
CA GLU A 53 -16.05 -52.65 -20.09
C GLU A 53 -15.80 -51.25 -20.66
N THR A 54 -15.91 -51.10 -21.99
CA THR A 54 -15.80 -49.80 -22.65
C THR A 54 -16.84 -48.82 -22.10
N ASN A 55 -18.10 -49.25 -22.01
CA ASN A 55 -19.18 -48.42 -21.48
C ASN A 55 -18.95 -48.09 -20.00
N MET A 56 -18.55 -49.06 -19.17
CA MET A 56 -18.27 -48.82 -17.76
C MET A 56 -17.17 -47.77 -17.55
N ILE A 57 -16.08 -47.82 -18.32
CA ILE A 57 -14.98 -46.86 -18.21
C ILE A 57 -15.45 -45.45 -18.61
N ARG A 58 -16.25 -45.35 -19.68
CA ARG A 58 -16.83 -44.07 -20.11
C ARG A 58 -17.81 -43.50 -19.09
N ASP A 59 -18.72 -44.31 -18.57
CA ASP A 59 -19.72 -43.88 -17.59
C ASP A 59 -19.03 -43.44 -16.29
N ASN A 60 -18.00 -44.17 -15.85
CA ASN A 60 -17.20 -43.80 -14.68
C ASN A 60 -16.44 -42.48 -14.88
N TYR A 61 -15.80 -42.28 -16.04
CA TYR A 61 -15.12 -41.02 -16.36
C TYR A 61 -16.11 -39.84 -16.33
N ASN A 62 -17.27 -39.99 -17.01
CA ASN A 62 -18.29 -38.96 -17.03
C ASN A 62 -18.80 -38.63 -15.62
N SER A 63 -19.07 -39.64 -14.80
CA SER A 63 -19.55 -39.45 -13.42
C SER A 63 -18.53 -38.70 -12.55
N ILE A 64 -17.26 -39.09 -12.61
CA ILE A 64 -16.19 -38.44 -11.81
C ILE A 64 -15.98 -37.00 -12.28
N SER A 65 -15.94 -36.76 -13.59
CA SER A 65 -15.77 -35.42 -14.16
C SER A 65 -16.93 -34.48 -13.81
N GLU A 66 -18.17 -35.00 -13.80
CA GLU A 66 -19.36 -34.22 -13.40
C GLU A 66 -19.30 -33.85 -11.91
N GLU A 67 -19.00 -34.80 -11.03
CA GLU A 67 -18.88 -34.57 -9.58
C GLU A 67 -17.74 -33.59 -9.24
N ALA A 68 -16.59 -33.74 -9.89
CA ALA A 68 -15.44 -32.85 -9.72
C ALA A 68 -15.77 -31.42 -10.17
N LEU A 69 -16.47 -31.25 -11.30
CA LEU A 69 -16.86 -29.94 -11.81
C LEU A 69 -17.87 -29.23 -10.90
N GLU A 70 -18.87 -29.96 -10.37
CA GLU A 70 -19.84 -29.41 -9.42
C GLU A 70 -19.17 -28.99 -8.11
N THR A 71 -18.27 -29.83 -7.60
CA THR A 71 -17.48 -29.53 -6.39
C THR A 71 -16.59 -28.30 -6.61
N LEU A 72 -15.97 -28.19 -7.79
CA LEU A 72 -15.16 -27.03 -8.14
C LEU A 72 -15.97 -25.75 -8.13
N LYS A 73 -17.11 -25.71 -8.84
CA LYS A 73 -17.97 -24.52 -8.94
C LYS A 73 -18.35 -23.99 -7.56
N THR A 74 -18.89 -24.88 -6.73
CA THR A 74 -19.33 -24.53 -5.36
C THR A 74 -18.17 -24.12 -4.43
N THR A 75 -16.95 -24.61 -4.69
CA THR A 75 -15.76 -24.21 -3.93
C THR A 75 -15.23 -22.86 -4.39
N MET A 76 -15.17 -22.62 -5.71
CA MET A 76 -14.68 -21.36 -6.29
C MET A 76 -15.58 -20.18 -5.94
N GLU A 77 -16.91 -20.37 -5.88
CA GLU A 77 -17.88 -19.35 -5.44
C GLU A 77 -17.60 -18.82 -4.02
N LYS A 78 -16.96 -19.64 -3.17
CA LYS A 78 -16.68 -19.30 -1.76
C LYS A 78 -15.23 -18.91 -1.50
N ALA A 79 -14.34 -19.22 -2.44
CA ALA A 79 -12.91 -19.01 -2.28
C ALA A 79 -12.53 -17.56 -2.60
N ASP A 80 -11.67 -16.98 -1.77
CA ASP A 80 -11.18 -15.63 -1.97
C ASP A 80 -10.27 -15.53 -3.22
N ARG A 81 -10.32 -14.40 -3.90
CA ARG A 81 -9.52 -14.04 -5.08
C ARG A 81 -8.41 -13.03 -4.75
N VAL A 82 -8.42 -12.47 -3.55
CA VAL A 82 -7.46 -11.45 -3.12
C VAL A 82 -6.09 -12.06 -2.85
N ILE A 83 -5.05 -11.38 -3.33
CA ILE A 83 -3.64 -11.66 -3.02
C ILE A 83 -3.02 -10.38 -2.46
N TRP A 84 -2.40 -10.51 -1.29
CA TRP A 84 -1.69 -9.44 -0.59
C TRP A 84 -0.47 -10.04 0.14
N ARG A 85 0.47 -9.20 0.60
CA ARG A 85 1.76 -9.64 1.15
C ARG A 85 1.78 -9.63 2.67
N CYS A 86 2.16 -10.76 3.25
CA CYS A 86 2.50 -10.83 4.68
C CYS A 86 3.70 -9.91 4.99
N ASP A 87 3.96 -9.71 6.28
CA ASP A 87 5.21 -9.09 6.70
C ASP A 87 6.41 -9.98 6.32
N PRO A 88 7.53 -9.39 5.89
CA PRO A 88 8.78 -10.11 5.72
C PRO A 88 9.34 -10.54 7.08
N ASP A 89 10.29 -11.48 7.09
CA ASP A 89 11.00 -11.88 8.32
C ASP A 89 11.63 -10.69 9.06
N LYS A 90 12.06 -9.68 8.28
CA LYS A 90 12.58 -8.42 8.80
C LYS A 90 12.23 -7.30 7.84
N HIS A 91 11.63 -6.23 8.37
CA HIS A 91 11.45 -5.00 7.62
C HIS A 91 12.80 -4.31 7.37
N VAL A 92 13.09 -4.01 6.11
CA VAL A 92 14.30 -3.33 5.67
C VAL A 92 13.91 -2.12 4.81
N HIS A 93 14.33 -0.93 5.24
CA HIS A 93 14.08 0.32 4.53
C HIS A 93 14.64 0.27 3.10
N ASN A 94 13.89 0.81 2.13
CA ASN A 94 14.17 0.77 0.69
C ASN A 94 14.20 -0.64 0.07
N VAL A 95 13.82 -1.69 0.80
CA VAL A 95 13.75 -3.07 0.28
C VAL A 95 12.35 -3.65 0.47
N THR A 96 11.79 -3.56 1.67
CA THR A 96 10.46 -4.10 1.98
C THR A 96 9.46 -3.00 2.33
N TYR A 97 9.94 -1.85 2.80
CA TYR A 97 9.11 -0.68 3.06
C TYR A 97 9.88 0.60 2.76
N ASP A 98 9.15 1.69 2.63
CA ASP A 98 9.66 3.05 2.54
C ASP A 98 8.69 4.00 3.27
N GLU A 99 9.11 5.23 3.52
CA GLU A 99 8.40 6.17 4.38
C GLU A 99 8.16 7.52 3.69
N VAL A 100 7.00 8.09 4.00
CA VAL A 100 6.79 9.53 3.85
C VAL A 100 7.66 10.22 4.89
N THR A 101 8.44 11.23 4.51
CA THR A 101 9.34 11.89 5.46
C THR A 101 9.00 13.35 5.68
N ARG A 102 9.15 13.78 6.93
CA ARG A 102 9.00 15.17 7.40
C ARG A 102 7.64 15.80 7.13
N LEU A 103 6.57 14.99 7.11
CA LEU A 103 5.19 15.45 7.16
C LEU A 103 4.74 15.47 8.62
N LEU A 104 4.36 16.65 9.14
CA LEU A 104 3.87 16.85 10.51
C LEU A 104 4.84 16.37 11.59
N GLN A 105 6.13 16.67 11.46
CA GLN A 105 7.12 16.27 12.47
C GLN A 105 7.03 17.12 13.75
N GLY A 106 7.18 16.49 14.91
CA GLY A 106 7.32 17.20 16.19
C GLY A 106 8.41 18.28 16.12
N TYR A 107 8.07 19.47 16.60
CA TYR A 107 8.90 20.68 16.54
C TYR A 107 8.73 21.51 17.80
N VAL A 108 9.84 21.84 18.45
CA VAL A 108 9.83 22.72 19.63
C VAL A 108 10.12 24.15 19.18
N GLU A 109 9.29 25.10 19.59
CA GLU A 109 9.53 26.52 19.34
C GLU A 109 9.05 27.38 20.52
N ASN A 110 9.69 28.52 20.75
CA ASN A 110 9.21 29.45 21.78
C ASN A 110 8.02 30.27 21.26
N GLU A 111 7.01 30.50 22.09
CA GLU A 111 5.83 31.30 21.69
C GLU A 111 6.18 32.70 21.17
N VAL A 112 7.28 33.29 21.66
CA VAL A 112 7.80 34.60 21.20
C VAL A 112 8.16 34.59 19.71
N ASP A 113 8.53 33.44 19.17
CA ASP A 113 8.98 33.24 17.79
C ASP A 113 7.84 32.76 16.87
N LEU A 114 6.64 32.55 17.42
CA LEU A 114 5.45 32.08 16.71
C LEU A 114 4.49 33.21 16.30
N ASN A 115 4.77 34.47 16.69
CA ASN A 115 3.97 35.65 16.36
C ASN A 115 4.82 36.84 15.90
N ASN A 116 4.22 37.76 15.14
CA ASN A 116 4.93 38.92 14.57
C ASN A 116 5.24 40.00 15.61
N ASP A 117 4.50 40.03 16.73
CA ASP A 117 4.66 41.03 17.78
C ASP A 117 5.82 40.70 18.73
N GLU A 118 6.51 39.58 18.48
CA GLU A 118 7.53 38.99 19.34
C GLU A 118 7.05 38.94 20.79
N SER A 119 5.78 38.57 21.00
CA SER A 119 5.09 38.67 22.29
C SER A 119 4.84 37.30 22.92
N CYS A 120 4.55 37.31 24.21
CA CYS A 120 4.31 36.11 25.04
C CYS A 120 2.97 36.26 25.78
N SER A 121 2.01 36.89 25.09
CA SER A 121 0.69 37.24 25.65
C SER A 121 -0.32 36.13 25.43
N GLU A 122 -0.08 35.27 24.44
CA GLU A 122 -0.86 34.09 24.11
C GLU A 122 -0.26 32.85 24.79
N THR A 123 -0.97 31.73 24.72
CA THR A 123 -0.52 30.42 25.18
C THR A 123 -0.19 29.51 24.00
N CYS A 124 0.57 28.43 24.24
CA CYS A 124 0.92 27.48 23.18
C CYS A 124 -0.31 26.95 22.41
N SER A 125 -1.43 26.72 23.10
CA SER A 125 -2.68 26.24 22.47
C SER A 125 -3.33 27.26 21.52
N ASP A 126 -2.97 28.54 21.58
CA ASP A 126 -3.52 29.54 20.66
C ASP A 126 -2.88 29.43 19.26
N TYR A 127 -1.74 28.76 19.14
CA TYR A 127 -1.01 28.56 17.88
C TYR A 127 -1.42 27.27 17.17
N GLN A 128 -2.67 27.21 16.70
CA GLN A 128 -3.19 26.07 15.92
C GLN A 128 -2.69 26.06 14.46
N ASN A 129 -2.33 27.22 13.92
CA ASN A 129 -1.72 27.35 12.59
C ASN A 129 -0.90 28.65 12.54
N THR A 130 0.42 28.53 12.43
CA THR A 130 1.34 29.64 12.33
C THR A 130 2.57 29.25 11.49
N THR A 131 3.59 30.11 11.49
CA THR A 131 4.89 29.93 10.82
C THR A 131 5.95 30.53 11.74
N THR A 132 7.19 30.09 11.65
CA THR A 132 8.29 30.77 12.36
C THR A 132 8.38 32.23 11.92
N LYS A 133 8.28 33.16 12.87
CA LYS A 133 8.28 34.62 12.60
C LYS A 133 9.62 35.28 12.89
N GLY A 134 10.44 34.68 13.74
CA GLY A 134 11.69 35.25 14.16
C GLY A 134 12.58 34.26 14.88
N CYS A 135 13.64 34.80 15.48
CA CYS A 135 14.45 34.06 16.44
C CYS A 135 14.96 35.04 17.49
N PHE A 136 14.12 35.28 18.49
CA PHE A 136 14.31 36.28 19.51
C PHE A 136 15.60 36.02 20.29
N ASN A 137 16.48 37.02 20.31
CA ASN A 137 17.79 36.97 20.98
C ASN A 137 18.68 35.78 20.61
N GLN A 138 18.49 35.16 19.43
CA GLN A 138 19.25 33.97 19.03
C GLN A 138 19.26 32.89 20.12
N LYS A 139 18.09 32.64 20.73
CA LYS A 139 17.90 31.55 21.69
C LYS A 139 17.89 30.19 20.97
N PHE A 140 17.13 29.22 21.47
CA PHE A 140 17.10 27.85 20.95
C PHE A 140 16.78 27.77 19.45
N CYS A 141 15.91 28.64 18.93
CA CYS A 141 15.62 28.81 17.50
C CYS A 141 16.86 28.96 16.60
N SER A 142 18.00 29.44 17.12
CA SER A 142 19.27 29.56 16.39
C SER A 142 20.14 28.30 16.44
N GLN A 143 19.82 27.38 17.34
CA GLN A 143 20.55 26.15 17.63
C GLN A 143 19.93 24.92 16.95
N GLN A 144 18.78 25.08 16.30
CA GLN A 144 18.09 24.02 15.56
C GLN A 144 17.72 24.49 14.14
N PRO A 145 17.54 23.57 13.18
CA PRO A 145 16.98 23.91 11.88
C PRO A 145 15.55 24.43 12.03
N GLN A 146 15.30 25.65 11.55
CA GLN A 146 13.96 26.25 11.58
C GLN A 146 12.94 25.41 10.79
N CYS A 147 11.68 25.46 11.21
CA CYS A 147 10.56 24.98 10.40
C CYS A 147 10.30 25.98 9.26
N SER A 148 10.64 25.65 8.02
CA SER A 148 10.44 26.55 6.88
C SER A 148 9.01 26.53 6.32
N GLY A 149 8.16 25.64 6.85
CA GLY A 149 6.77 25.50 6.45
C GLY A 149 5.80 26.05 7.50
N HIS A 150 4.64 25.41 7.62
CA HIS A 150 3.64 25.78 8.62
C HIS A 150 3.83 24.98 9.91
N ILE A 151 3.45 25.58 11.01
CA ILE A 151 3.48 25.01 12.35
C ILE A 151 2.02 24.87 12.82
N TYR A 152 1.64 23.67 13.22
CA TYR A 152 0.29 23.30 13.61
C TYR A 152 0.24 22.75 15.03
N ASP A 153 -0.95 22.78 15.61
CA ASP A 153 -1.34 22.03 16.81
C ASP A 153 -0.34 22.15 17.97
N CYS A 154 0.11 23.38 18.24
CA CYS A 154 1.01 23.65 19.34
C CYS A 154 0.34 23.39 20.69
N GLN A 155 1.10 22.82 21.62
CA GLN A 155 0.68 22.59 22.99
C GLN A 155 1.81 22.88 23.98
N PHE A 156 1.42 23.28 25.18
CA PHE A 156 2.31 23.43 26.32
C PHE A 156 2.42 22.09 27.04
N VAL A 157 3.64 21.69 27.39
CA VAL A 157 3.92 20.46 28.14
C VAL A 157 4.49 20.84 29.51
N ASP A 158 5.74 21.32 29.53
CA ASP A 158 6.39 21.92 30.71
C ASP A 158 7.21 23.15 30.28
N SER A 159 7.63 23.96 31.24
CA SER A 159 8.49 25.11 31.03
C SER A 159 9.92 24.78 30.63
N ASP A 160 10.50 23.75 31.23
CA ASP A 160 11.93 23.50 31.13
C ASP A 160 12.15 22.12 30.50
N LEU A 161 12.99 22.08 29.47
CA LEU A 161 13.20 20.88 28.68
C LEU A 161 14.64 20.71 28.20
N SER A 162 15.02 19.45 28.07
CA SER A 162 16.30 18.97 27.57
C SER A 162 16.08 18.27 26.23
N ILE A 163 16.66 18.81 25.16
CA ILE A 163 16.42 18.34 23.80
C ILE A 163 17.68 17.66 23.29
N CYS A 164 17.54 16.40 22.85
CA CYS A 164 18.56 15.75 22.06
C CYS A 164 18.22 15.85 20.58
N GLN A 165 18.97 16.68 19.85
CA GLN A 165 18.81 16.82 18.40
C GLN A 165 19.43 15.65 17.65
N SER A 166 18.73 15.20 16.61
CA SER A 166 19.24 14.19 15.69
C SER A 166 20.39 14.76 14.82
N PRO A 167 21.26 13.89 14.25
CA PRO A 167 22.32 14.31 13.33
C PRO A 167 21.81 15.13 12.13
N ASP A 168 22.63 16.06 11.62
CA ASP A 168 22.23 16.96 10.51
C ASP A 168 21.89 16.24 9.20
N ASN A 169 22.36 15.00 9.01
CA ASN A 169 22.05 14.20 7.82
C ASN A 169 20.81 13.31 8.00
N ASP A 170 20.20 13.30 9.18
CA ASP A 170 19.01 12.50 9.50
C ASP A 170 17.72 13.19 8.97
N THR A 171 16.67 12.42 8.72
CA THR A 171 15.32 12.92 8.44
C THR A 171 14.62 13.41 9.71
N ARG A 172 15.05 12.94 10.89
CA ARG A 172 14.55 13.33 12.21
C ARG A 172 15.11 14.67 12.67
N ARG A 173 14.37 15.37 13.53
CA ARG A 173 14.81 16.58 14.24
C ARG A 173 15.35 16.25 15.63
N TYR A 174 14.68 15.34 16.34
CA TYR A 174 15.01 14.98 17.71
C TYR A 174 15.10 13.46 17.88
N ASP A 175 16.06 13.01 18.69
CA ASP A 175 16.11 11.62 19.15
C ASP A 175 15.18 11.44 20.36
N TYR A 176 15.20 12.42 21.28
CA TYR A 176 14.27 12.52 22.40
C TYR A 176 14.18 13.96 22.94
N ILE A 177 13.12 14.22 23.71
CA ILE A 177 12.92 15.44 24.50
C ILE A 177 12.55 15.00 25.92
N GLU A 178 13.18 15.58 26.93
CA GLU A 178 12.94 15.27 28.34
C GLU A 178 12.55 16.55 29.08
N TYR A 179 11.44 16.50 29.82
CA TYR A 179 10.89 17.63 30.57
C TYR A 179 11.26 17.51 32.06
N GLU A 180 11.29 18.64 32.77
CA GLU A 180 11.67 18.67 34.19
C GLU A 180 10.72 17.85 35.09
N ASP A 181 9.44 17.77 34.73
CA ASP A 181 8.44 16.95 35.42
C ASP A 181 8.65 15.43 35.30
N GLY A 182 9.67 15.02 34.52
CA GLY A 182 10.04 13.64 34.27
C GLY A 182 9.35 13.02 33.05
N GLN A 183 8.50 13.77 32.33
CA GLN A 183 7.95 13.30 31.06
C GLN A 183 9.04 13.24 30.00
N LYS A 184 9.00 12.20 29.16
CA LYS A 184 9.97 11.99 28.08
C LYS A 184 9.28 11.61 26.79
N PHE A 185 9.62 12.32 25.73
CA PHE A 185 9.20 12.03 24.36
C PHE A 185 10.33 11.36 23.61
N GLY A 186 10.07 10.19 23.02
CA GLY A 186 11.07 9.37 22.34
C GLY A 186 11.84 8.44 23.29
N GLN A 187 12.48 7.41 22.72
CA GLN A 187 13.08 6.30 23.46
C GLN A 187 14.61 6.37 23.60
N GLY A 188 15.26 7.48 23.25
CA GLY A 188 16.73 7.59 23.28
C GLY A 188 17.32 7.75 24.68
N GLU A 189 18.37 6.99 25.03
CA GLU A 189 19.11 7.14 26.30
C GLU A 189 20.41 7.95 26.15
N ASN A 190 21.06 7.84 24.98
CA ASN A 190 22.32 8.52 24.70
C ASN A 190 22.10 9.51 23.55
N CYS A 191 22.49 10.77 23.76
CA CYS A 191 22.45 11.77 22.70
C CYS A 191 23.70 11.68 21.84
N SER A 192 23.51 11.51 20.53
CA SER A 192 24.63 11.50 19.57
C SER A 192 25.25 12.89 19.38
N ARG A 193 24.52 13.95 19.77
CA ARG A 193 24.94 15.36 19.75
C ARG A 193 24.93 15.93 21.16
N ASP A 194 25.17 17.23 21.27
CA ASP A 194 25.01 17.97 22.51
C ASP A 194 23.52 18.09 22.87
N VAL A 195 23.21 17.92 24.16
CA VAL A 195 21.86 18.14 24.70
C VAL A 195 21.66 19.63 24.93
N ASN A 196 20.62 20.21 24.31
CA ASN A 196 20.24 21.60 24.52
C ASN A 196 19.26 21.67 25.70
N ASN A 197 19.70 22.27 26.81
CA ASN A 197 18.81 22.60 27.93
C ASN A 197 18.21 23.98 27.66
N VAL A 198 16.89 24.07 27.65
CA VAL A 198 16.17 25.31 27.40
C VAL A 198 15.13 25.55 28.48
N GLU A 199 15.16 26.77 29.03
CA GLU A 199 14.30 27.18 30.13
C GLU A 199 13.31 28.26 29.66
N SER A 200 12.06 28.14 30.10
CA SER A 200 11.07 29.20 29.90
C SER A 200 11.42 30.41 30.76
N TRP A 201 11.15 31.62 30.27
CA TRP A 201 11.67 32.84 30.89
C TRP A 201 10.63 33.93 30.99
N HIS A 202 10.76 34.78 32.02
CA HIS A 202 9.88 35.93 32.20
C HIS A 202 10.38 37.14 31.40
N ARG A 203 9.55 37.64 30.48
CA ARG A 203 9.83 38.89 29.75
C ARG A 203 9.47 40.12 30.58
N TRP A 204 8.37 40.03 31.33
CA TRP A 204 7.89 41.01 32.30
C TRP A 204 7.38 40.27 33.55
N ILE A 205 7.10 41.00 34.64
CA ILE A 205 6.72 40.42 35.95
C ILE A 205 5.58 39.38 35.85
N PHE A 206 4.64 39.57 34.91
CA PHE A 206 3.47 38.69 34.73
C PHE A 206 3.44 37.97 33.37
N THR A 207 4.51 38.02 32.57
CA THR A 207 4.52 37.47 31.21
C THR A 207 5.66 36.47 31.08
N LYS A 208 5.33 35.17 31.04
CA LYS A 208 6.26 34.05 30.89
C LYS A 208 6.21 33.56 29.45
N CYS A 209 7.36 33.56 28.78
CA CYS A 209 7.52 33.01 27.44
C CYS A 209 7.82 31.52 27.54
N SER A 210 6.89 30.69 27.07
CA SER A 210 6.98 29.23 27.17
C SER A 210 7.48 28.61 25.85
N TYR A 211 8.13 27.45 25.96
CA TYR A 211 8.38 26.60 24.79
C TYR A 211 7.16 25.72 24.52
N CYS A 212 6.78 25.66 23.25
CA CYS A 212 5.65 24.91 22.76
C CYS A 212 6.15 23.70 21.98
N PHE A 213 5.49 22.56 22.17
CA PHE A 213 5.64 21.40 21.31
C PHE A 213 4.55 21.47 20.23
N CYS A 214 4.95 21.50 18.96
CA CYS A 214 4.07 21.68 17.81
C CYS A 214 4.37 20.64 16.73
N LEU A 215 3.60 20.65 15.64
CA LEU A 215 3.85 19.86 14.44
C LEU A 215 4.33 20.78 13.31
N CYS A 216 5.48 20.47 12.73
CA CYS A 216 6.04 21.19 11.59
C CYS A 216 5.71 20.45 10.29
N ASP A 217 5.02 21.16 9.39
CA ASP A 217 4.75 20.72 8.03
C ASP A 217 5.61 21.48 7.02
N GLU A 218 6.77 20.93 6.67
CA GLU A 218 7.72 21.62 5.77
C GLU A 218 8.11 20.81 4.52
N PRO A 219 7.98 21.38 3.32
CA PRO A 219 8.66 20.85 2.15
C PRO A 219 10.16 21.13 2.24
N GLY A 220 10.97 20.29 1.60
CA GLY A 220 12.42 20.52 1.55
C GLY A 220 13.16 19.29 1.07
N PRO A 221 14.50 19.33 0.98
CA PRO A 221 15.32 18.24 0.44
C PRO A 221 15.21 16.91 1.20
N LYS A 222 14.82 16.97 2.47
CA LYS A 222 14.65 15.79 3.35
C LYS A 222 13.21 15.30 3.45
N SER A 223 12.26 15.91 2.73
CA SER A 223 10.84 15.59 2.84
C SER A 223 10.31 14.91 1.58
N ASP A 224 10.19 13.60 1.63
CA ASP A 224 9.72 12.77 0.54
C ASP A 224 8.25 12.45 0.78
N ARG A 225 7.38 13.23 0.15
CA ARG A 225 5.95 13.27 0.47
C ARG A 225 5.08 13.34 -0.79
N TYR A 226 5.61 12.84 -1.89
CA TYR A 226 5.05 13.04 -3.22
C TYR A 226 4.54 11.71 -3.76
N PHE A 227 3.34 11.71 -4.34
CA PHE A 227 2.75 10.55 -5.00
C PHE A 227 2.48 10.85 -6.46
N SER A 228 2.88 9.96 -7.36
CA SER A 228 2.65 10.14 -8.79
C SER A 228 1.15 10.06 -9.11
N LEU A 229 0.68 11.00 -9.93
CA LEU A 229 -0.67 11.01 -10.52
C LEU A 229 -0.66 10.53 -11.98
N ARG A 230 0.52 10.28 -12.55
CA ARG A 230 0.67 9.75 -13.92
C ARG A 230 0.16 8.32 -13.99
N GLU A 231 -0.46 7.99 -15.11
CA GLU A 231 -0.95 6.65 -15.37
C GLU A 231 0.16 5.67 -15.70
N THR A 232 -0.03 4.42 -15.29
CA THR A 232 0.80 3.30 -15.71
C THR A 232 -0.08 2.32 -16.47
N LEU A 233 0.28 2.05 -17.73
CA LEU A 233 -0.50 1.26 -18.68
C LEU A 233 0.30 0.04 -19.15
N SER A 234 -0.38 -1.09 -19.32
CA SER A 234 0.17 -2.24 -20.04
C SER A 234 0.18 -1.99 -21.54
N ASP A 235 1.04 -2.70 -22.27
CA ASP A 235 1.06 -2.68 -23.73
C ASP A 235 -0.11 -3.48 -24.31
N VAL A 236 -1.29 -2.88 -24.27
CA VAL A 236 -2.54 -3.47 -24.77
C VAL A 236 -2.49 -3.75 -26.27
N MET A 237 -1.70 -3.00 -27.03
CA MET A 237 -1.52 -3.22 -28.48
C MET A 237 -0.72 -4.50 -28.75
N ALA A 238 0.13 -4.92 -27.81
CA ALA A 238 0.81 -6.21 -27.82
C ALA A 238 0.03 -7.31 -27.07
N ASN A 239 -1.27 -7.11 -26.83
CA ASN A 239 -2.14 -8.02 -26.10
C ASN A 239 -1.65 -8.32 -24.66
N LYS A 240 -1.04 -7.34 -23.99
CA LYS A 240 -0.56 -7.48 -22.60
C LYS A 240 -1.54 -6.89 -21.60
N VAL A 241 -1.73 -7.59 -20.49
CA VAL A 241 -2.58 -7.22 -19.35
C VAL A 241 -1.74 -7.12 -18.08
N VAL A 242 -2.30 -6.50 -17.04
CA VAL A 242 -1.64 -6.41 -15.73
C VAL A 242 -1.72 -7.77 -15.02
N THR A 243 -0.60 -8.17 -14.41
CA THR A 243 -0.45 -9.42 -13.64
C THR A 243 0.05 -9.19 -12.22
N GLY A 244 0.48 -7.98 -11.88
CA GLY A 244 1.00 -7.65 -10.57
C GLY A 244 1.21 -6.15 -10.38
N VAL A 245 1.40 -5.73 -9.12
CA VAL A 245 1.49 -4.32 -8.71
C VAL A 245 2.48 -4.17 -7.56
N ARG A 246 3.14 -3.02 -7.48
CA ARG A 246 3.92 -2.60 -6.30
C ARG A 246 4.01 -1.08 -6.20
N PHE A 247 4.43 -0.60 -5.03
CA PHE A 247 4.95 0.76 -4.90
C PHE A 247 6.45 0.79 -5.19
N VAL A 248 6.91 1.85 -5.86
CA VAL A 248 8.34 2.16 -6.01
C VAL A 248 8.56 3.63 -5.70
N LYS A 249 9.51 3.93 -4.82
CA LYS A 249 9.97 5.30 -4.60
C LYS A 249 11.14 5.63 -5.52
N LYS A 250 10.97 6.63 -6.37
CA LYS A 250 12.04 7.14 -7.24
C LYS A 250 11.91 8.64 -7.39
N ASN A 251 13.04 9.33 -7.39
CA ASN A 251 13.10 10.80 -7.39
C ASN A 251 12.23 11.41 -6.27
N ARG A 252 12.17 10.72 -5.12
CA ARG A 252 11.39 11.14 -3.93
C ARG A 252 9.87 11.05 -4.10
N ILE A 253 9.41 10.46 -5.20
CA ILE A 253 8.00 10.28 -5.54
C ILE A 253 7.67 8.79 -5.41
N PHE A 254 6.55 8.47 -4.76
CA PHE A 254 5.96 7.15 -4.74
C PHE A 254 5.15 6.93 -6.03
N HIS A 255 5.53 5.90 -6.78
CA HIS A 255 4.87 5.49 -8.01
C HIS A 255 4.16 4.15 -7.78
N LEU A 256 2.96 3.99 -8.31
CA LEU A 256 2.42 2.66 -8.54
C LEU A 256 3.05 2.10 -9.81
N GLN A 257 3.69 0.94 -9.72
CA GLN A 257 4.26 0.24 -10.85
C GLN A 257 3.48 -1.05 -11.09
N ILE A 258 3.26 -1.39 -12.37
CA ILE A 258 2.57 -2.61 -12.78
C ILE A 258 3.55 -3.60 -13.41
N GLN A 259 3.26 -4.88 -13.18
CA GLN A 259 3.79 -5.98 -13.96
C GLN A 259 2.78 -6.31 -15.07
N GLN A 260 3.28 -6.55 -16.27
CA GLN A 260 2.47 -6.94 -17.42
C GLN A 260 2.88 -8.30 -17.97
N GLY A 261 1.96 -9.00 -18.63
CA GLY A 261 2.22 -10.21 -19.37
C GLY A 261 1.25 -10.37 -20.55
N GLN A 262 1.69 -11.03 -21.62
CA GLN A 262 0.88 -11.30 -22.79
C GLN A 262 -0.23 -12.29 -22.43
N LEU A 263 -1.47 -11.89 -22.70
CA LEU A 263 -2.66 -12.71 -22.53
C LEU A 263 -2.71 -13.78 -23.64
N LEU A 264 -3.07 -14.99 -23.24
CA LEU A 264 -3.21 -16.17 -24.08
C LEU A 264 -4.63 -16.74 -23.94
N PRO A 265 -5.04 -17.65 -24.84
CA PRO A 265 -6.30 -18.38 -24.75
C PRO A 265 -6.63 -18.86 -23.33
N ARG A 266 -7.89 -18.71 -22.93
CA ARG A 266 -8.44 -19.16 -21.65
C ARG A 266 -7.81 -18.49 -20.44
N GLY A 267 -7.44 -17.22 -20.59
CA GLY A 267 -6.89 -16.39 -19.52
C GLY A 267 -5.51 -16.85 -19.02
N ALA A 268 -4.78 -17.63 -19.80
CA ALA A 268 -3.38 -17.95 -19.49
C ALA A 268 -2.48 -16.73 -19.76
N ILE A 269 -1.35 -16.66 -19.05
CA ILE A 269 -0.33 -15.64 -19.30
C ILE A 269 0.93 -16.31 -19.84
N ASN A 270 1.52 -15.71 -20.87
CA ASN A 270 2.83 -16.12 -21.34
C ASN A 270 3.92 -15.70 -20.33
N GLU A 271 4.37 -16.62 -19.49
CA GLU A 271 5.38 -16.37 -18.44
C GLU A 271 6.66 -15.71 -18.96
N SER A 272 7.09 -16.05 -20.19
CA SER A 272 8.31 -15.48 -20.79
C SER A 272 8.19 -14.00 -21.17
N SER A 273 6.95 -13.48 -21.23
CA SER A 273 6.65 -12.08 -21.56
C SER A 273 6.45 -11.21 -20.32
N VAL A 274 6.51 -11.80 -19.12
CA VAL A 274 6.20 -11.12 -17.86
C VAL A 274 7.34 -10.18 -17.48
N GLU A 275 7.01 -8.90 -17.32
CA GLU A 275 7.97 -7.86 -17.02
C GLU A 275 7.34 -6.70 -16.24
N TRP A 276 8.14 -5.99 -15.45
CA TRP A 276 7.73 -4.75 -14.82
C TRP A 276 7.76 -3.61 -15.84
N VAL A 277 6.65 -2.88 -16.00
CA VAL A 277 6.59 -1.69 -16.85
C VAL A 277 7.45 -0.61 -16.24
N PRO A 278 8.42 -0.02 -16.96
CA PRO A 278 9.25 1.07 -16.44
C PRO A 278 8.39 2.24 -15.98
N ILE A 279 8.67 2.76 -14.78
CA ILE A 279 8.03 3.99 -14.30
C ILE A 279 8.58 5.20 -15.06
N ASP A 280 7.76 6.23 -15.13
CA ASP A 280 8.15 7.52 -15.68
C ASP A 280 9.13 8.23 -14.73
N ASP A 281 10.34 8.50 -15.21
CA ASP A 281 11.48 8.94 -14.39
C ASP A 281 11.54 10.48 -14.26
N PHE A 282 10.43 11.09 -13.88
CA PHE A 282 10.34 12.53 -13.70
C PHE A 282 10.69 12.96 -12.27
N LYS A 283 11.06 14.24 -12.10
CA LYS A 283 11.35 14.87 -10.81
C LYS A 283 10.37 15.99 -10.55
N ILE A 284 10.08 16.24 -9.28
CA ILE A 284 9.26 17.39 -8.83
C ILE A 284 9.83 18.77 -9.24
N THR A 285 11.10 18.82 -9.66
CA THR A 285 11.81 20.04 -10.07
C THR A 285 11.86 20.24 -11.58
N ASP A 286 11.35 19.29 -12.37
CA ASP A 286 11.37 19.39 -13.82
C ASP A 286 10.37 20.46 -14.30
N SER A 287 10.71 21.18 -15.37
CA SER A 287 10.00 22.40 -15.78
C SER A 287 8.56 22.19 -16.24
N ASP A 288 8.22 20.98 -16.70
CA ASP A 288 6.91 20.57 -17.21
C ASP A 288 6.14 19.69 -16.21
N VAL A 289 6.61 19.61 -14.96
CA VAL A 289 6.00 18.81 -13.91
C VAL A 289 5.36 19.73 -12.87
N CYS A 290 4.06 19.54 -12.63
CA CYS A 290 3.28 20.33 -11.70
C CYS A 290 2.62 19.48 -10.61
N ASP A 291 2.57 20.02 -9.40
CA ASP A 291 1.74 19.50 -8.30
C ASP A 291 0.25 19.58 -8.65
N GLY A 292 -0.53 18.59 -8.22
CA GLY A 292 -1.93 18.39 -8.57
C GLY A 292 -2.18 17.89 -10.00
N VAL A 293 -1.15 17.82 -10.85
CA VAL A 293 -1.25 17.35 -12.24
C VAL A 293 -0.43 16.08 -12.47
N ASN A 294 0.88 16.13 -12.18
CA ASN A 294 1.79 15.01 -12.40
C ASN A 294 2.07 14.24 -11.12
N TYR A 295 2.10 14.94 -9.99
CA TYR A 295 2.24 14.36 -8.66
C TYR A 295 1.36 15.13 -7.68
N HIS A 296 1.15 14.55 -6.51
CA HIS A 296 0.47 15.15 -5.37
C HIS A 296 1.44 15.31 -4.21
N SER A 297 1.58 16.50 -3.65
CA SER A 297 2.30 16.71 -2.38
C SER A 297 1.38 16.54 -1.19
N LEU A 298 1.75 15.68 -0.24
CA LEU A 298 1.04 15.62 1.03
C LEU A 298 1.26 16.91 1.85
N SER A 299 0.21 17.37 2.52
CA SER A 299 0.24 18.53 3.42
C SER A 299 -0.65 18.28 4.63
N HIS A 300 -0.61 19.16 5.63
CA HIS A 300 -1.51 19.09 6.78
C HIS A 300 -2.98 18.92 6.37
N GLN A 301 -3.45 19.45 5.24
CA GLN A 301 -4.86 19.32 4.84
C GLN A 301 -5.11 18.20 3.81
N GLU A 302 -4.09 17.80 3.06
CA GLU A 302 -4.23 16.87 1.93
C GLU A 302 -3.28 15.69 2.08
N ARG A 303 -3.55 14.85 3.08
CA ARG A 303 -2.70 13.72 3.47
C ARG A 303 -3.43 12.39 3.54
N GLY A 304 -4.59 12.27 2.90
CA GLY A 304 -5.37 11.04 2.95
C GLY A 304 -5.03 10.05 1.84
N ILE A 305 -5.41 8.79 2.05
CA ILE A 305 -5.45 7.75 1.02
C ILE A 305 -6.67 6.86 1.22
N ASP A 306 -7.40 6.62 0.13
CA ASP A 306 -8.56 5.75 0.12
C ASP A 306 -8.14 4.28 0.11
N LEU A 307 -8.81 3.46 0.93
CA LEU A 307 -8.56 2.03 1.10
C LEU A 307 -9.70 1.27 0.43
N ASP A 308 -9.62 1.18 -0.90
CA ASP A 308 -10.64 0.55 -1.74
C ASP A 308 -10.14 -0.68 -2.48
N GLU A 309 -11.09 -1.52 -2.88
CA GLU A 309 -10.95 -2.50 -3.95
C GLU A 309 -11.74 -2.02 -5.15
N ILE A 310 -11.07 -1.89 -6.30
CA ILE A 310 -11.70 -1.56 -7.58
C ILE A 310 -11.76 -2.84 -8.41
N LEU A 311 -12.97 -3.33 -8.65
CA LEU A 311 -13.24 -4.55 -9.40
C LEU A 311 -13.79 -4.21 -10.79
N CYS A 312 -13.52 -5.09 -11.73
CA CYS A 312 -14.09 -5.08 -13.07
C CYS A 312 -15.50 -5.69 -13.09
N GLU A 313 -16.22 -5.45 -14.19
CA GLU A 313 -17.43 -6.21 -14.52
C GLU A 313 -17.04 -7.57 -15.14
N GLU A 314 -18.03 -8.42 -15.47
CA GLU A 314 -17.74 -9.70 -16.14
C GLU A 314 -17.03 -9.45 -17.50
N GLU A 315 -16.08 -10.31 -17.86
CA GLU A 315 -15.34 -10.26 -19.15
C GLU A 315 -14.37 -9.08 -19.34
N GLU A 316 -14.00 -8.41 -18.26
CA GLU A 316 -12.99 -7.36 -18.25
C GLU A 316 -11.69 -7.77 -17.55
N VAL A 317 -10.58 -7.13 -17.92
CA VAL A 317 -9.26 -7.30 -17.28
C VAL A 317 -8.54 -5.97 -17.06
N VAL A 318 -7.75 -5.91 -15.99
CA VAL A 318 -6.96 -4.73 -15.66
C VAL A 318 -5.83 -4.52 -16.68
N THR A 319 -5.73 -3.29 -17.19
CA THR A 319 -4.70 -2.85 -18.14
C THR A 319 -3.96 -1.61 -17.69
N GLY A 320 -4.38 -0.97 -16.60
CA GLY A 320 -3.64 0.15 -16.06
C GLY A 320 -4.22 0.69 -14.77
N LEU A 321 -3.49 1.62 -14.18
CA LEU A 321 -3.86 2.26 -12.93
C LEU A 321 -3.27 3.67 -12.81
N ARG A 322 -3.89 4.50 -11.99
CA ARG A 322 -3.36 5.80 -11.55
C ARG A 322 -4.02 6.25 -10.26
N PHE A 323 -3.39 7.20 -9.58
CA PHE A 323 -4.11 7.98 -8.57
C PHE A 323 -4.79 9.19 -9.17
N ARG A 324 -5.85 9.63 -8.51
CA ARG A 324 -6.35 11.00 -8.55
C ARG A 324 -6.41 11.55 -7.13
N VAL A 325 -6.52 12.86 -7.00
CA VAL A 325 -6.80 13.50 -5.72
C VAL A 325 -8.28 13.82 -5.64
N LEU A 326 -8.95 13.37 -4.58
CA LEU A 326 -10.35 13.67 -4.29
C LEU A 326 -10.48 14.02 -2.80
N ASN A 327 -10.95 15.23 -2.50
CA ASN A 327 -11.11 15.73 -1.13
C ASN A 327 -9.83 15.61 -0.28
N GLY A 328 -8.67 15.96 -0.85
CA GLY A 328 -7.37 15.86 -0.15
C GLY A 328 -6.85 14.44 0.04
N ARG A 329 -7.43 13.45 -0.66
CA ARG A 329 -7.04 12.03 -0.57
C ARG A 329 -6.61 11.45 -1.90
N LEU A 330 -5.60 10.59 -1.87
CA LEU A 330 -5.23 9.74 -2.98
C LEU A 330 -6.31 8.67 -3.19
N SER A 331 -6.94 8.67 -4.35
CA SER A 331 -8.03 7.76 -4.72
C SER A 331 -7.62 6.98 -5.97
N LEU A 332 -7.72 5.65 -5.90
CA LEU A 332 -7.29 4.76 -6.98
C LEU A 332 -8.29 4.79 -8.15
N ILE A 333 -7.76 4.90 -9.36
CA ILE A 333 -8.48 4.62 -10.61
C ILE A 333 -7.83 3.42 -11.26
N THR A 334 -8.66 2.46 -11.66
CA THR A 334 -8.22 1.28 -12.41
C THR A 334 -8.82 1.32 -13.81
N MET A 335 -8.00 0.98 -14.80
CA MET A 335 -8.36 0.95 -16.21
C MET A 335 -8.51 -0.50 -16.67
N PHE A 336 -9.65 -0.78 -17.29
CA PHE A 336 -10.07 -2.09 -17.75
C PHE A 336 -10.21 -2.14 -19.27
N ARG A 337 -10.19 -3.36 -19.80
CA ARG A 337 -10.53 -3.69 -21.18
C ARG A 337 -11.37 -4.95 -21.22
N ASP A 338 -12.33 -4.94 -22.14
CA ASP A 338 -13.07 -6.14 -22.54
C ASP A 338 -12.10 -7.10 -23.26
N PHE A 339 -12.23 -8.40 -23.04
CA PHE A 339 -11.44 -9.41 -23.76
C PHE A 339 -12.24 -10.68 -24.05
N ASP A 340 -11.83 -11.40 -25.08
CA ASP A 340 -12.39 -12.70 -25.41
C ASP A 340 -11.71 -13.80 -24.59
N PHE A 341 -12.45 -14.49 -23.73
CA PHE A 341 -11.86 -15.51 -22.88
C PHE A 341 -11.27 -16.69 -23.67
N GLU A 342 -11.94 -17.16 -24.72
CA GLU A 342 -11.51 -18.36 -25.46
C GLU A 342 -10.23 -18.11 -26.26
N SER A 343 -10.14 -17.00 -27.00
CA SER A 343 -8.97 -16.63 -27.79
C SER A 343 -7.90 -15.91 -26.96
N GLY A 344 -8.27 -15.28 -25.86
CA GLY A 344 -7.37 -14.46 -25.03
C GLY A 344 -6.98 -13.14 -25.69
N GLU A 345 -7.81 -12.61 -26.59
CA GLU A 345 -7.55 -11.35 -27.29
C GLU A 345 -8.32 -10.18 -26.65
N ILE A 346 -7.64 -9.04 -26.46
CA ILE A 346 -8.27 -7.80 -25.99
C ILE A 346 -9.15 -7.22 -27.12
N PHE A 347 -10.42 -6.94 -26.81
CA PHE A 347 -11.32 -6.27 -27.74
C PHE A 347 -11.03 -4.76 -27.80
N GLU A 348 -11.16 -4.18 -28.99
CA GLU A 348 -11.03 -2.74 -29.24
C GLU A 348 -9.98 -2.05 -28.34
N PRO A 349 -8.66 -2.33 -28.48
CA PRO A 349 -7.66 -1.92 -27.48
C PRO A 349 -7.63 -0.42 -27.12
N GLN A 350 -8.20 0.42 -28.00
CA GLN A 350 -8.36 1.86 -27.84
C GLN A 350 -9.48 2.28 -26.87
N LYS A 351 -10.47 1.42 -26.62
CA LYS A 351 -11.62 1.70 -25.73
C LYS A 351 -11.24 1.38 -24.28
N VAL A 352 -11.19 2.41 -23.43
CA VAL A 352 -10.81 2.28 -22.01
C VAL A 352 -12.05 2.38 -21.11
N ASN A 353 -12.23 1.41 -20.22
CA ASN A 353 -13.22 1.49 -19.14
C ASN A 353 -12.48 1.90 -17.85
N SER A 354 -12.70 3.11 -17.33
CA SER A 354 -12.01 3.60 -16.12
C SER A 354 -12.95 3.54 -14.93
N HIS A 355 -12.66 2.71 -13.93
CA HIS A 355 -13.48 2.60 -12.73
C HIS A 355 -12.75 3.17 -11.51
N TRP A 356 -13.55 3.63 -10.56
CA TRP A 356 -13.13 4.12 -9.26
C TRP A 356 -14.23 3.81 -8.25
N SER A 357 -13.89 3.91 -6.97
CA SER A 357 -14.83 3.60 -5.91
C SER A 357 -15.99 4.61 -5.88
N PRO A 358 -17.25 4.15 -5.84
CA PRO A 358 -18.42 5.04 -5.88
C PRO A 358 -18.71 5.71 -4.53
N TYR A 359 -17.94 5.41 -3.48
CA TYR A 359 -18.20 5.93 -2.14
C TYR A 359 -17.67 7.35 -1.96
N ASP A 360 -18.60 8.28 -1.72
CA ASP A 360 -18.29 9.65 -1.32
C ASP A 360 -18.08 9.74 0.21
N ASP A 361 -19.00 9.17 1.00
CA ASP A 361 -18.94 9.12 2.46
C ASP A 361 -18.18 7.89 2.96
N ARG A 362 -16.98 8.12 3.50
CA ARG A 362 -16.04 7.08 3.91
C ARG A 362 -15.77 7.12 5.40
N GLN A 363 -15.50 5.95 5.98
CA GLN A 363 -15.07 5.86 7.36
C GLN A 363 -13.55 6.09 7.48
N GLN A 364 -13.15 7.05 8.32
CA GLN A 364 -11.73 7.26 8.65
C GLN A 364 -11.25 6.17 9.60
N LEU A 365 -10.08 5.61 9.31
CA LEU A 365 -9.28 4.84 10.27
C LEU A 365 -8.30 5.80 10.94
N ASN A 366 -8.49 6.03 12.24
CA ASN A 366 -7.66 6.97 13.00
C ASN A 366 -6.34 6.30 13.42
N LEU A 367 -5.23 7.02 13.23
CA LEU A 367 -3.88 6.57 13.55
C LEU A 367 -3.27 7.44 14.65
N ASP A 368 -3.95 7.51 15.80
CA ASP A 368 -3.57 8.42 16.87
C ASP A 368 -2.63 7.74 17.87
N ASN A 369 -1.52 8.43 18.21
CA ASN A 369 -0.59 8.00 19.25
C ASN A 369 -0.03 6.58 19.07
N LEU A 370 0.38 6.24 17.86
CA LEU A 370 0.94 4.93 17.50
C LEU A 370 2.46 4.97 17.35
N ASP A 371 3.13 3.87 17.68
CA ASP A 371 4.59 3.72 17.52
C ASP A 371 4.97 3.38 16.06
N ILE A 372 6.27 3.43 15.76
CA ILE A 372 6.85 3.12 14.46
C ILE A 372 6.55 1.66 14.06
N PRO A 373 5.98 1.39 12.87
CA PRO A 373 5.55 0.06 12.44
C PRO A 373 6.62 -1.03 12.60
N THR A 374 7.88 -0.71 12.28
CA THR A 374 9.00 -1.65 12.27
C THR A 374 9.56 -1.98 13.67
N ARG A 375 9.08 -1.33 14.73
CA ARG A 375 9.41 -1.70 16.12
C ARG A 375 8.52 -2.83 16.66
N SER A 376 7.43 -3.16 15.96
CA SER A 376 6.56 -4.27 16.33
C SER A 376 7.29 -5.61 16.28
N THR A 377 7.09 -6.43 17.32
CA THR A 377 7.50 -7.84 17.33
C THR A 377 6.41 -8.79 16.82
N ASN A 378 5.18 -8.28 16.68
CA ASN A 378 4.04 -9.05 16.19
C ASN A 378 3.84 -8.80 14.69
N SER A 379 3.45 -9.84 13.96
CA SER A 379 3.07 -9.71 12.56
C SER A 379 1.81 -8.84 12.40
N SER A 380 1.80 -8.03 11.35
CA SER A 380 0.67 -7.21 10.96
C SER A 380 -0.47 -8.06 10.43
N GLN A 381 -1.70 -7.64 10.73
CA GLN A 381 -2.92 -8.22 10.16
C GLN A 381 -3.61 -7.16 9.30
N GLN A 382 -4.35 -7.57 8.27
CA GLN A 382 -5.15 -6.64 7.48
C GLN A 382 -6.24 -6.03 8.37
N MET A 383 -6.17 -4.70 8.54
CA MET A 383 -7.06 -3.95 9.42
C MET A 383 -8.18 -3.24 8.65
N SER A 384 -7.96 -2.94 7.36
CA SER A 384 -8.90 -2.19 6.55
C SER A 384 -9.89 -3.05 5.78
N LYS A 385 -11.05 -2.44 5.52
CA LYS A 385 -12.10 -2.88 4.60
C LYS A 385 -12.30 -1.82 3.52
N SER A 386 -12.97 -2.18 2.43
CA SER A 386 -13.42 -1.22 1.41
C SER A 386 -14.32 -0.14 2.01
N ASN A 387 -14.40 1.03 1.37
CA ASN A 387 -15.09 2.22 1.88
C ASN A 387 -14.45 2.83 3.15
N GLN A 388 -13.14 2.70 3.29
CA GLN A 388 -12.38 3.35 4.35
C GLN A 388 -11.31 4.26 3.76
N TYR A 389 -10.78 5.17 4.57
CA TYR A 389 -9.59 5.94 4.26
C TYR A 389 -8.78 6.15 5.54
N LEU A 390 -7.51 6.51 5.39
CA LEU A 390 -6.69 6.97 6.50
C LEU A 390 -5.91 8.20 6.09
N GLU A 391 -5.29 8.85 7.07
CA GLU A 391 -4.40 9.99 6.88
C GLU A 391 -2.98 9.62 7.30
N PHE A 392 -1.99 10.14 6.56
CA PHE A 392 -0.60 10.14 7.01
C PHE A 392 -0.45 11.14 8.15
N VAL A 393 0.01 10.67 9.30
CA VAL A 393 0.14 11.46 10.54
C VAL A 393 1.48 11.16 11.20
N ASN A 394 1.82 11.90 12.24
CA ASN A 394 3.01 11.62 13.03
C ASN A 394 2.83 10.41 13.96
N SER A 395 3.95 9.78 14.29
CA SER A 395 4.08 8.84 15.38
C SER A 395 3.74 9.49 16.73
N GLY A 396 3.48 8.65 17.73
CA GLY A 396 3.19 9.12 19.09
C GLY A 396 4.35 9.92 19.70
N MET A 397 4.00 10.88 20.56
CA MET A 397 4.96 11.78 21.18
C MET A 397 5.84 11.04 22.20
N GLU A 398 5.23 10.22 23.07
CA GLU A 398 5.96 9.42 24.06
C GLU A 398 6.89 8.40 23.39
N GLN A 399 6.43 7.75 22.33
CA GLN A 399 7.14 6.67 21.67
C GLN A 399 8.28 7.17 20.78
N ASP A 400 8.10 8.34 20.15
CA ASP A 400 8.98 8.77 19.07
C ASP A 400 9.11 10.29 18.89
N ALA A 401 8.67 11.09 19.87
CA ALA A 401 8.67 12.55 19.80
C ALA A 401 8.00 13.10 18.52
N ALA A 402 7.00 12.36 17.99
CA ALA A 402 6.31 12.68 16.74
C ALA A 402 7.25 12.86 15.53
N GLN A 403 8.37 12.15 15.48
CA GLN A 403 9.40 12.38 14.45
C GLN A 403 9.22 11.57 13.16
N THR A 404 8.36 10.55 13.18
CA THR A 404 8.15 9.64 12.05
C THR A 404 6.75 9.82 11.49
N THR A 405 6.60 9.89 10.16
CA THR A 405 5.28 9.88 9.54
C THR A 405 4.83 8.43 9.34
N ILE A 406 3.62 8.11 9.80
CA ILE A 406 2.96 6.81 9.69
C ILE A 406 1.64 6.96 8.91
N PRO A 407 1.14 5.91 8.25
CA PRO A 407 1.73 4.58 8.09
C PRO A 407 2.93 4.60 7.14
N PHE A 408 3.72 3.52 7.17
CA PHE A 408 4.74 3.27 6.14
C PHE A 408 4.11 2.74 4.85
N ILE A 409 4.87 2.75 3.75
CA ILE A 409 4.47 2.16 2.48
C ILE A 409 5.15 0.80 2.34
N ASP A 410 4.37 -0.28 2.22
CA ASP A 410 4.91 -1.59 1.86
C ASP A 410 5.23 -1.58 0.36
N ILE A 411 6.50 -1.81 0.02
CA ILE A 411 7.00 -1.78 -1.36
C ILE A 411 7.27 -3.18 -1.92
N GLN A 412 6.85 -4.24 -1.21
CA GLN A 412 6.97 -5.60 -1.71
C GLN A 412 6.16 -5.81 -2.99
N ASP A 413 6.67 -6.69 -3.85
CA ASP A 413 5.99 -7.09 -5.07
C ASP A 413 4.71 -7.86 -4.73
N VAL A 414 3.57 -7.43 -5.30
CA VAL A 414 2.29 -8.13 -5.17
C VAL A 414 1.95 -8.75 -6.52
N VAL A 415 2.33 -10.02 -6.66
CA VAL A 415 2.23 -10.81 -7.88
C VAL A 415 1.62 -12.17 -7.56
N SER A 416 1.13 -12.87 -8.58
CA SER A 416 0.76 -14.27 -8.46
C SER A 416 1.85 -15.20 -9.02
N ASN A 417 2.14 -16.29 -8.31
CA ASN A 417 3.00 -17.37 -8.78
C ASN A 417 2.18 -18.35 -9.63
N SER A 418 2.61 -18.54 -10.87
CA SER A 418 1.73 -18.58 -12.06
C SER A 418 0.96 -17.27 -12.24
N PRO A 419 1.44 -16.38 -13.13
CA PRO A 419 0.78 -15.12 -13.45
C PRO A 419 -0.62 -15.33 -14.03
N VAL A 420 -1.59 -14.55 -13.57
CA VAL A 420 -2.97 -14.55 -14.09
C VAL A 420 -3.42 -13.14 -14.43
N PRO A 421 -4.38 -12.97 -15.36
CA PRO A 421 -5.05 -11.69 -15.53
C PRO A 421 -5.72 -11.26 -14.22
N LEU A 422 -5.74 -9.96 -13.98
CA LEU A 422 -6.39 -9.38 -12.80
C LEU A 422 -7.79 -8.86 -13.15
N ALA A 423 -8.73 -9.14 -12.26
CA ALA A 423 -10.08 -8.57 -12.28
C ALA A 423 -10.19 -7.31 -11.40
N GLY A 424 -9.15 -6.98 -10.64
CA GLY A 424 -9.18 -5.78 -9.82
C GLY A 424 -7.88 -5.52 -9.08
N ILE A 425 -7.80 -4.31 -8.55
CA ILE A 425 -6.70 -3.83 -7.73
C ILE A 425 -7.29 -3.08 -6.54
N GLY A 426 -6.64 -3.18 -5.39
CA GLY A 426 -6.99 -2.37 -4.24
C GLY A 426 -5.79 -1.82 -3.48
N ILE A 427 -6.07 -0.88 -2.59
CA ILE A 427 -5.14 -0.41 -1.57
C ILE A 427 -5.68 -0.87 -0.22
N TYR A 428 -4.81 -1.40 0.63
CA TYR A 428 -5.17 -1.84 1.97
C TYR A 428 -4.19 -1.34 3.01
N TYR A 429 -4.63 -1.41 4.26
CA TYR A 429 -3.85 -1.10 5.44
C TYR A 429 -3.75 -2.35 6.34
N LYS A 430 -2.54 -2.68 6.75
CA LYS A 430 -2.24 -3.72 7.75
C LYS A 430 -1.46 -3.13 8.91
N SER A 431 -1.69 -3.64 10.11
CA SER A 431 -0.95 -3.21 11.29
C SER A 431 -0.96 -4.26 12.40
N SER A 432 -0.12 -4.06 13.40
CA SER A 432 -0.17 -4.69 14.71
C SER A 432 -0.68 -3.69 15.77
N PRO A 433 -1.37 -4.16 16.83
CA PRO A 433 -1.90 -3.27 17.86
C PRO A 433 -0.82 -2.38 18.50
N GLY A 434 -1.06 -1.06 18.52
CA GLY A 434 -0.14 -0.06 19.08
C GLY A 434 0.87 0.53 18.09
N TYR A 435 0.87 0.09 16.83
CA TYR A 435 1.82 0.52 15.81
C TYR A 435 1.13 1.12 14.59
N GLY A 436 1.84 2.01 13.88
CA GLY A 436 1.30 2.79 12.77
C GLY A 436 1.03 2.03 11.48
N GLY A 437 1.46 0.76 11.37
CA GLY A 437 1.20 -0.13 10.23
C GLY A 437 1.75 0.30 8.87
N PHE A 438 1.23 -0.34 7.83
CA PHE A 438 1.66 -0.21 6.43
C PHE A 438 0.46 -0.07 5.49
N VAL A 439 0.59 0.80 4.50
CA VAL A 439 -0.29 0.87 3.32
C VAL A 439 0.37 0.15 2.15
N ALA A 440 -0.40 -0.63 1.42
CA ALA A 440 0.11 -1.52 0.38
C ALA A 440 -0.94 -1.78 -0.72
N PRO A 441 -0.51 -2.13 -1.95
CA PRO A 441 -1.44 -2.59 -2.97
C PRO A 441 -1.83 -4.05 -2.73
N LYS A 442 -3.00 -4.45 -3.20
CA LYS A 442 -3.43 -5.85 -3.31
C LYS A 442 -4.02 -6.09 -4.70
N ILE A 443 -3.95 -7.33 -5.16
CA ILE A 443 -4.47 -7.73 -6.47
C ILE A 443 -5.64 -8.70 -6.29
N ILE A 444 -6.58 -8.67 -7.23
CA ILE A 444 -7.71 -9.59 -7.27
C ILE A 444 -7.61 -10.39 -8.57
N SER A 445 -7.40 -11.70 -8.45
CA SER A 445 -7.28 -12.59 -9.62
C SER A 445 -8.58 -12.66 -10.42
N TYR A 446 -8.49 -12.86 -11.73
CA TYR A 446 -9.65 -13.11 -12.58
C TYR A 446 -10.48 -14.30 -12.09
N ASP A 447 -11.81 -14.20 -12.21
CA ASP A 447 -12.72 -15.29 -11.83
C ASP A 447 -12.94 -16.23 -13.01
N PHE A 448 -12.39 -17.44 -12.90
CA PHE A 448 -12.54 -18.47 -13.94
C PHE A 448 -13.84 -19.28 -13.81
N SER A 449 -14.60 -19.09 -12.72
CA SER A 449 -15.81 -19.89 -12.44
C SER A 449 -16.91 -19.80 -13.52
N PRO A 450 -17.15 -18.65 -14.19
CA PRO A 450 -18.13 -18.57 -15.27
C PRO A 450 -17.78 -19.41 -16.50
N HIS A 451 -16.48 -19.69 -16.69
CA HIS A 451 -15.94 -20.38 -17.87
C HIS A 451 -15.76 -21.89 -17.65
N LEU A 452 -16.28 -22.43 -16.54
CA LEU A 452 -16.18 -23.84 -16.20
C LEU A 452 -17.18 -24.69 -16.99
N GLY A 453 -16.68 -25.36 -18.02
CA GLY A 453 -17.39 -26.38 -18.82
C GLY A 453 -16.81 -27.78 -18.68
N ARG A 454 -17.45 -28.77 -19.32
CA ARG A 454 -16.82 -30.09 -19.51
C ARG A 454 -15.60 -29.95 -20.43
N PRO A 455 -14.47 -30.62 -20.13
CA PRO A 455 -13.26 -30.56 -20.94
C PRO A 455 -13.46 -31.02 -22.39
#